data_AF-A0A2B9E1I9-F1
#
_entry.id   AF-A0A2B9E1I9-F1
#
_cell.length_a   1.000
_cell.length_b   1.000
_cell.length_c   1.000
_cell.angle_alpha   90.00
_cell.angle_beta   90.00
_cell.angle_gamma   90.00
#
_symmetry.space_group_name_H-M   'P 1'
#
loop_
_entity.id
_entity.type
_entity.pdbx_description
1 polymer ?
#
loop_
_entity_poly.entity_id
_entity_poly.type
_entity_poly.pdbx_seq_one_letter_code
_entity_poly.pdbx_strand_id
1 'polypeptide(L)'
;MKFQKRKRKAKKYVKNRRKQKKLNISQEQIQQTLLKAYPSLSCLFPETIRLQEASDVCSFLDRHHHVILKPISQTLGTEIVTILLDSKNQYEIQHGKEMIRFTEKEHMVSYITNHIQLACYLAQQYIEFARIKNNLFDLRVILHQRKGSGIWEVTERYVEATNEICTIQQAIHDSNLQAINRDKLLKDIDTVALQGAQKLGEAIPHHRIWGLNLKLDSDGTLWISKTYAKPPKVKGNKQKMYSFLKTDEYVSSLFPETIPLNEKHDLWFLLDKYRHVVLKPISGSLGTGIIKIVKDSDEQYEMQYRNKIRKGLDKRQLFTHVKQKMKPKPYLVQAYIQLAQVEYCPFDVRVIVQRKKNECAYTVTGIYAKVAQEGYFTTNLAKKGKVFTLQQAIDCSDIKKVTTIDDVWQNIDCAAVTVAQKLGEVAPLHCIWGLDVGIDFHGKLWIIEVNSNPGMKGFKRLKNKSMYKTIQAYKRKH
;
A
#
# COMPACT_ATOMS: atom_id res chain seq x y z
N MET A 1 29.23 29.98 1.15
CA MET A 1 28.27 29.33 2.08
C MET A 1 27.20 28.39 1.44
N LYS A 2 26.62 28.69 0.26
CA LYS A 2 25.61 27.81 -0.42
C LYS A 2 26.18 26.48 -0.98
N PHE A 3 27.46 26.45 -1.35
CA PHE A 3 28.14 25.26 -1.90
C PHE A 3 28.43 24.17 -0.84
N GLN A 4 28.81 24.57 0.38
CA GLN A 4 29.03 23.65 1.50
C GLN A 4 27.72 23.01 2.02
N LYS A 5 26.57 23.71 1.97
CA LYS A 5 25.24 23.13 2.26
C LYS A 5 24.81 22.08 1.23
N ARG A 6 25.19 22.22 -0.05
CA ARG A 6 24.95 21.21 -1.10
C ARG A 6 25.84 19.97 -0.91
N LYS A 7 27.13 20.14 -0.59
CA LYS A 7 28.04 19.01 -0.25
C LYS A 7 27.58 18.24 1.00
N ARG A 8 27.06 18.91 2.05
CA ARG A 8 26.49 18.24 3.25
C ARG A 8 25.20 17.47 2.95
N LYS A 9 24.30 17.98 2.09
CA LYS A 9 23.11 17.24 1.63
C LYS A 9 23.48 16.05 0.73
N ALA A 10 24.42 16.22 -0.19
CA ALA A 10 24.91 15.13 -1.05
C ALA A 10 25.62 14.03 -0.24
N LYS A 11 26.48 14.39 0.73
CA LYS A 11 27.10 13.42 1.65
C LYS A 11 26.06 12.68 2.51
N LYS A 12 24.98 13.35 2.97
CA LYS A 12 23.87 12.69 3.70
C LYS A 12 23.04 11.77 2.80
N TYR A 13 22.85 12.14 1.53
CA TYR A 13 22.18 11.32 0.52
C TYR A 13 23.00 10.08 0.14
N VAL A 14 24.32 10.22 -0.01
CA VAL A 14 25.25 9.12 -0.27
C VAL A 14 25.44 8.23 0.96
N LYS A 15 25.45 8.77 2.20
CA LYS A 15 25.42 7.97 3.44
C LYS A 15 24.11 7.19 3.61
N ASN A 16 22.97 7.76 3.16
CA ASN A 16 21.69 7.05 3.11
C ASN A 16 21.65 5.99 1.99
N ARG A 17 22.28 6.24 0.83
CA ARG A 17 22.45 5.21 -0.23
C ARG A 17 23.41 4.08 0.19
N ARG A 18 24.48 4.39 0.94
CA ARG A 18 25.38 3.39 1.55
C ARG A 18 24.71 2.64 2.71
N LYS A 19 23.76 3.24 3.44
CA LYS A 19 22.87 2.53 4.37
C LYS A 19 21.75 1.73 3.68
N GLN A 20 21.30 2.14 2.48
CA GLN A 20 20.35 1.37 1.66
C GLN A 20 20.97 0.10 1.07
N LYS A 21 22.30 0.00 0.99
CA LYS A 21 23.07 -1.16 0.51
C LYS A 21 23.36 -2.25 1.56
N LYS A 22 22.78 -2.20 2.77
CA LYS A 22 22.93 -3.26 3.78
C LYS A 22 21.67 -4.13 3.81
N LEU A 23 21.88 -5.43 3.58
CA LEU A 23 20.93 -6.52 3.30
C LEU A 23 20.26 -6.46 1.91
N ASN A 24 21.00 -6.90 0.89
CA ASN A 24 20.43 -7.58 -0.28
C ASN A 24 20.46 -9.10 0.03
N ILE A 25 19.72 -9.54 1.05
CA ILE A 25 19.51 -10.97 1.28
C ILE A 25 18.35 -11.40 0.39
N SER A 26 18.54 -12.43 -0.43
CA SER A 26 17.47 -12.95 -1.28
C SER A 26 16.37 -13.58 -0.41
N GLN A 27 15.16 -13.73 -0.96
CA GLN A 27 14.06 -14.40 -0.23
C GLN A 27 14.39 -15.84 0.11
N GLU A 28 15.02 -16.53 -0.83
CA GLU A 28 15.50 -17.90 -0.66
C GLU A 28 16.52 -17.99 0.48
N GLN A 29 17.49 -17.08 0.53
CA GLN A 29 18.47 -17.02 1.62
C GLN A 29 17.79 -16.81 2.98
N ILE A 30 16.74 -15.98 3.04
CA ILE A 30 15.98 -15.76 4.28
C ILE A 30 15.28 -17.06 4.71
N GLN A 31 14.60 -17.74 3.78
CA GLN A 31 13.88 -18.99 4.05
C GLN A 31 14.84 -20.12 4.45
N GLN A 32 15.94 -20.33 3.72
CA GLN A 32 16.93 -21.36 4.05
C GLN A 32 17.60 -21.09 5.40
N THR A 33 17.95 -19.83 5.68
CA THR A 33 18.51 -19.45 6.99
C THR A 33 17.51 -19.77 8.11
N LEU A 34 16.23 -19.48 7.89
CA LEU A 34 15.17 -19.73 8.85
C LEU A 34 14.97 -21.23 9.11
N LEU A 35 14.87 -22.04 8.05
CA LEU A 35 14.68 -23.49 8.15
C LEU A 35 15.89 -24.20 8.76
N LYS A 36 17.12 -23.75 8.45
CA LYS A 36 18.35 -24.28 9.04
C LYS A 36 18.44 -23.99 10.54
N ALA A 37 18.07 -22.78 10.95
CA ALA A 37 18.12 -22.38 12.35
C ALA A 37 16.96 -22.95 13.16
N TYR A 38 15.78 -23.14 12.54
CA TYR A 38 14.57 -23.60 13.20
C TYR A 38 13.81 -24.61 12.35
N PRO A 39 14.23 -25.89 12.37
CA PRO A 39 13.58 -26.95 11.62
C PRO A 39 12.09 -27.12 11.97
N SER A 40 11.66 -26.73 13.17
CA SER A 40 10.25 -26.78 13.59
C SER A 40 9.31 -25.91 12.74
N LEU A 41 9.83 -24.95 11.98
CA LEU A 41 9.03 -24.14 11.06
C LEU A 41 8.82 -24.83 9.70
N SER A 42 9.46 -25.98 9.43
CA SER A 42 9.38 -26.66 8.13
C SER A 42 7.96 -27.02 7.73
N CYS A 43 7.10 -27.39 8.69
CA CYS A 43 5.70 -27.71 8.45
C CYS A 43 4.86 -26.50 7.97
N LEU A 44 5.39 -25.28 8.08
CA LEU A 44 4.72 -24.05 7.61
C LEU A 44 5.22 -23.62 6.23
N PHE A 45 6.18 -24.32 5.64
CA PHE A 45 6.66 -24.06 4.28
C PHE A 45 6.35 -25.26 3.39
N PRO A 46 5.94 -25.05 2.12
CA PRO A 46 5.90 -26.16 1.17
C PRO A 46 7.28 -26.82 1.09
N GLU A 47 7.33 -28.14 1.16
CA GLU A 47 8.61 -28.84 1.07
C GLU A 47 9.32 -28.44 -0.23
N THR A 48 10.61 -28.11 -0.14
CA THR A 48 11.37 -27.60 -1.28
C THR A 48 12.76 -28.23 -1.28
N ILE A 49 13.14 -28.82 -2.41
CA ILE A 49 14.47 -29.40 -2.63
C ILE A 49 15.15 -28.74 -3.83
N ARG A 50 16.48 -28.70 -3.79
CA ARG A 50 17.28 -28.34 -4.95
C ARG A 50 17.58 -29.61 -5.73
N LEU A 51 17.19 -29.63 -7.01
CA LEU A 51 17.47 -30.74 -7.90
C LEU A 51 18.95 -30.78 -8.25
N GLN A 52 19.59 -31.93 -8.07
CA GLN A 52 20.92 -32.25 -8.59
C GLN A 52 20.79 -32.97 -9.93
N GLU A 53 19.80 -33.85 -10.04
CA GLU A 53 19.49 -34.66 -11.23
C GLU A 53 17.98 -34.77 -11.46
N ALA A 54 17.56 -35.15 -12.67
CA ALA A 54 16.13 -35.22 -13.02
C ALA A 54 15.39 -36.32 -12.24
N SER A 55 16.08 -37.39 -11.86
CA SER A 55 15.59 -38.48 -11.00
C SER A 55 15.19 -38.02 -9.60
N ASP A 56 15.76 -36.91 -9.09
CA ASP A 56 15.36 -36.36 -7.79
C ASP A 56 13.87 -36.00 -7.77
N VAL A 57 13.32 -35.55 -8.90
CA VAL A 57 11.89 -35.22 -9.05
C VAL A 57 11.02 -36.43 -8.75
N CYS A 58 11.47 -37.62 -9.12
CA CYS A 58 10.71 -38.84 -8.90
C CYS A 58 10.51 -39.16 -7.42
N SER A 59 11.60 -39.16 -6.65
CA SER A 59 11.53 -39.40 -5.20
C SER A 59 10.65 -38.37 -4.48
N PHE A 60 10.52 -37.18 -5.08
CA PHE A 60 9.70 -36.09 -4.58
C PHE A 60 8.22 -36.28 -4.98
N LEU A 61 7.94 -36.75 -6.20
CA LEU A 61 6.60 -37.13 -6.67
C LEU A 61 6.03 -38.31 -5.87
N ASP A 62 6.85 -39.30 -5.54
CA ASP A 62 6.42 -40.46 -4.73
C ASP A 62 5.91 -40.01 -3.34
N ARG A 63 6.37 -38.86 -2.84
CA ARG A 63 5.95 -38.30 -1.55
C ARG A 63 4.81 -37.28 -1.67
N HIS A 64 4.76 -36.51 -2.75
CA HIS A 64 3.86 -35.35 -2.87
C HIS A 64 2.82 -35.42 -3.98
N HIS A 65 2.86 -36.42 -4.86
CA HIS A 65 2.02 -36.67 -6.04
C HIS A 65 1.89 -35.50 -7.04
N HIS A 66 2.06 -34.24 -6.62
CA HIS A 66 1.99 -33.05 -7.42
C HIS A 66 3.13 -32.11 -6.99
N VAL A 67 3.99 -31.80 -7.95
CA VAL A 67 5.25 -31.09 -7.76
C VAL A 67 5.33 -29.90 -8.69
N ILE A 68 5.91 -28.80 -8.21
CA ILE A 68 6.18 -27.61 -9.01
C ILE A 68 7.69 -27.44 -9.13
N LEU A 69 8.18 -27.33 -10.36
CA LEU A 69 9.53 -26.88 -10.65
C LEU A 69 9.52 -25.36 -10.86
N LYS A 70 10.23 -24.64 -10.00
CA LYS A 70 10.30 -23.17 -10.00
C LYS A 70 11.71 -22.68 -10.29
N PRO A 71 11.90 -21.73 -11.23
CA PRO A 71 13.21 -21.13 -11.46
C PRO A 71 13.76 -20.42 -10.22
N ILE A 72 15.05 -20.59 -9.94
CA ILE A 72 15.78 -19.92 -8.86
C ILE A 72 15.87 -18.41 -9.12
N SER A 73 16.01 -18.00 -10.38
CA SER A 73 16.05 -16.57 -10.76
C SER A 73 14.67 -16.03 -11.15
N GLN A 74 14.28 -14.91 -10.55
CA GLN A 74 13.01 -14.21 -10.84
C GLN A 74 12.91 -13.67 -12.28
N THR A 75 14.00 -13.64 -13.04
CA THR A 75 13.99 -13.22 -14.46
C THR A 75 13.36 -14.24 -15.40
N LEU A 76 13.17 -15.49 -14.95
CA LEU A 76 12.59 -16.60 -15.73
C LEU A 76 11.15 -16.93 -15.31
N GLY A 77 10.47 -16.03 -14.59
CA GLY A 77 9.18 -16.28 -13.92
C GLY A 77 7.99 -16.73 -14.79
N THR A 78 8.21 -16.99 -16.08
CA THR A 78 7.27 -17.55 -17.05
C THR A 78 7.42 -19.06 -17.28
N GLU A 79 8.47 -19.70 -16.75
CA GLU A 79 8.75 -21.14 -16.95
C GLU A 79 8.48 -21.95 -15.67
N ILE A 80 7.28 -21.85 -15.10
CA ILE A 80 6.89 -22.79 -14.03
C ILE A 80 6.46 -24.08 -14.71
N VAL A 81 7.02 -25.20 -14.27
CA VAL A 81 6.60 -26.54 -14.70
C VAL A 81 5.87 -27.21 -13.55
N THR A 82 4.70 -27.78 -13.81
CA THR A 82 3.98 -28.61 -12.83
C THR A 82 3.97 -30.05 -13.30
N ILE A 83 4.20 -30.96 -12.37
CA ILE A 83 4.26 -32.40 -12.63
C ILE A 83 3.28 -33.07 -11.68
N LEU A 84 2.29 -33.77 -12.23
CA LEU A 84 1.26 -34.50 -11.50
C LEU A 84 1.41 -35.99 -11.78
N LEU A 85 1.51 -36.79 -10.72
CA LEU A 85 1.29 -38.22 -10.74
C LEU A 85 -0.20 -38.44 -10.49
N ASP A 86 -0.91 -38.83 -11.54
CA ASP A 86 -2.37 -38.99 -11.49
C ASP A 86 -2.79 -40.33 -10.84
N SER A 87 -4.11 -40.48 -10.63
CA SER A 87 -4.69 -41.71 -10.06
C SER A 87 -4.47 -42.99 -10.90
N LYS A 88 -4.02 -42.86 -12.16
CA LYS A 88 -3.72 -43.97 -13.07
C LYS A 88 -2.22 -44.24 -13.15
N ASN A 89 -1.42 -43.66 -12.26
CA ASN A 89 0.05 -43.72 -12.25
C ASN A 89 0.68 -43.15 -13.54
N GLN A 90 0.03 -42.16 -14.17
CA GLN A 90 0.58 -41.42 -15.29
C GLN A 90 1.19 -40.10 -14.81
N TYR A 91 2.26 -39.69 -15.48
CA TYR A 91 2.96 -38.44 -15.20
C TYR A 91 2.50 -37.37 -16.19
N GLU A 92 1.76 -36.38 -15.70
CA GLU A 92 1.36 -35.22 -16.47
C GLU A 92 2.31 -34.05 -16.20
N ILE A 93 3.04 -33.61 -17.22
CA ILE A 93 3.87 -32.41 -17.17
C ILE A 93 3.14 -31.29 -17.89
N GLN A 94 2.89 -30.20 -17.18
CA GLN A 94 2.46 -28.94 -17.78
C GLN A 94 3.63 -27.95 -17.78
N HIS A 95 4.02 -27.53 -18.99
CA HIS A 95 5.08 -26.56 -19.23
C HIS A 95 4.54 -25.47 -20.17
N GLY A 96 4.28 -24.28 -19.62
CA GLY A 96 3.61 -23.22 -20.36
C GLY A 96 2.18 -23.58 -20.76
N LYS A 97 1.90 -23.63 -22.08
CA LYS A 97 0.60 -24.07 -22.62
C LYS A 97 0.56 -25.55 -22.98
N GLU A 98 1.70 -26.21 -22.97
CA GLU A 98 1.82 -27.61 -23.34
C GLU A 98 1.51 -28.48 -22.13
N MET A 99 0.76 -29.55 -22.38
CA MET A 99 0.49 -30.61 -21.42
C MET A 99 0.91 -31.92 -22.07
N ILE A 100 1.84 -32.61 -21.45
CA ILE A 100 2.44 -33.84 -21.97
C ILE A 100 2.23 -34.92 -20.92
N ARG A 101 1.88 -36.13 -21.37
CA ARG A 101 1.63 -37.27 -20.50
C ARG A 101 2.64 -38.37 -20.78
N PHE A 102 3.13 -39.00 -19.72
CA PHE A 102 4.01 -40.16 -19.79
C PHE A 102 3.42 -41.29 -18.95
N THR A 103 3.46 -42.51 -19.48
CA THR A 103 3.10 -43.73 -18.74
C THR A 103 4.31 -44.34 -18.04
N GLU A 104 5.51 -44.03 -18.52
CA GLU A 104 6.79 -44.55 -18.00
C GLU A 104 7.62 -43.41 -17.39
N LYS A 105 8.21 -43.71 -16.23
CA LYS A 105 8.97 -42.76 -15.41
C LYS A 105 10.23 -42.28 -16.15
N GLU A 106 10.86 -43.18 -16.89
CA GLU A 106 12.08 -42.96 -17.66
C GLU A 106 11.87 -41.90 -18.76
N HIS A 107 10.71 -41.95 -19.43
CA HIS A 107 10.34 -40.96 -20.45
C HIS A 107 10.10 -39.58 -19.85
N MET A 108 9.45 -39.51 -18.68
CA MET A 108 9.28 -38.25 -17.94
C MET A 108 10.64 -37.65 -17.54
N VAL A 109 11.54 -38.46 -16.97
CA VAL A 109 12.89 -38.04 -16.57
C VAL A 109 13.71 -37.56 -17.77
N SER A 110 13.63 -38.28 -18.90
CA SER A 110 14.27 -37.87 -20.15
C SER A 110 13.73 -36.52 -20.65
N TYR A 111 12.42 -36.32 -20.62
CA TYR A 111 11.81 -35.03 -20.97
C TYR A 111 12.36 -33.89 -20.09
N ILE A 112 12.34 -34.06 -18.76
CA ILE A 112 12.86 -33.08 -17.80
C ILE A 112 14.32 -32.78 -18.08
N THR A 113 15.15 -33.80 -18.31
CA THR A 113 16.59 -33.65 -18.57
C THR A 113 16.85 -32.83 -19.83
N ASN A 114 16.05 -33.02 -20.88
CA ASN A 114 16.24 -32.36 -22.17
C ASN A 114 15.65 -30.95 -22.23
N HIS A 115 14.61 -30.65 -21.44
CA HIS A 115 13.84 -29.40 -21.54
C HIS A 115 13.99 -28.47 -20.33
N ILE A 116 14.52 -28.94 -19.21
CA ILE A 116 14.65 -28.17 -17.98
C ILE A 116 16.11 -28.10 -17.55
N GLN A 117 16.64 -26.89 -17.48
CA GLN A 117 17.99 -26.66 -16.96
C GLN A 117 18.00 -26.80 -15.43
N LEU A 118 18.09 -28.03 -14.92
CA LEU A 118 17.92 -28.38 -13.49
C LEU A 118 18.68 -27.49 -12.51
N ALA A 119 19.92 -27.11 -12.83
CA ALA A 119 20.74 -26.23 -11.99
C ALA A 119 20.10 -24.84 -11.71
N CYS A 120 19.12 -24.45 -12.53
CA CYS A 120 18.36 -23.21 -12.44
C CYS A 120 16.99 -23.39 -11.76
N TYR A 121 16.61 -24.59 -11.32
CA TYR A 121 15.28 -24.91 -10.79
C TYR A 121 15.31 -25.51 -9.38
N LEU A 122 14.20 -25.32 -8.65
CA LEU A 122 13.88 -25.99 -7.39
C LEU A 122 12.62 -26.82 -7.59
N ALA A 123 12.56 -28.01 -6.99
CA ALA A 123 11.31 -28.75 -6.85
C ALA A 123 10.64 -28.37 -5.53
N GLN A 124 9.35 -28.07 -5.59
CA GLN A 124 8.54 -27.68 -4.45
C GLN A 124 7.20 -28.42 -4.47
N GLN A 125 6.72 -28.81 -3.29
CA GLN A 125 5.39 -29.41 -3.12
C GLN A 125 4.32 -28.47 -3.71
N TYR A 126 3.43 -29.02 -4.55
CA TYR A 126 2.26 -28.27 -4.98
C TYR A 126 1.28 -28.14 -3.82
N ILE A 127 0.83 -26.91 -3.55
CA ILE A 127 -0.23 -26.63 -2.59
C ILE A 127 -1.37 -25.97 -3.35
N GLU A 128 -2.56 -26.54 -3.24
CA GLU A 128 -3.79 -25.94 -3.77
C GLU A 128 -4.22 -24.79 -2.89
N PHE A 129 -3.79 -23.58 -3.23
CA PHE A 129 -4.12 -22.39 -2.45
C PHE A 129 -5.54 -21.88 -2.71
N ALA A 130 -6.18 -21.40 -1.64
CA ALA A 130 -7.48 -20.76 -1.67
C ALA A 130 -7.52 -19.50 -2.52
N ARG A 131 -8.72 -19.14 -2.98
CA ARG A 131 -8.95 -18.08 -3.97
C ARG A 131 -10.12 -17.17 -3.59
N ILE A 132 -10.03 -15.91 -4.01
CA ILE A 132 -11.13 -14.94 -3.99
C ILE A 132 -11.49 -14.63 -5.44
N LYS A 133 -12.74 -14.89 -5.84
CA LYS A 133 -13.21 -14.65 -7.23
C LYS A 133 -12.21 -15.18 -8.28
N ASN A 134 -11.75 -16.42 -8.10
CA ASN A 134 -10.74 -17.14 -8.90
C ASN A 134 -9.28 -16.66 -8.81
N ASN A 135 -9.00 -15.59 -8.07
CA ASN A 135 -7.65 -15.06 -7.90
C ASN A 135 -7.02 -15.59 -6.61
N LEU A 136 -5.73 -15.98 -6.70
CA LEU A 136 -4.92 -16.22 -5.53
C LEU A 136 -4.78 -14.92 -4.72
N PHE A 137 -4.72 -15.06 -3.39
CA PHE A 137 -4.48 -13.95 -2.49
C PHE A 137 -3.30 -14.23 -1.56
N ASP A 138 -2.66 -13.16 -1.10
CA ASP A 138 -1.64 -13.22 -0.05
C ASP A 138 -2.20 -12.59 1.23
N LEU A 139 -2.11 -13.32 2.35
CA LEU A 139 -2.28 -12.78 3.69
C LEU A 139 -0.96 -12.11 4.10
N ARG A 140 -0.92 -10.78 4.14
CA ARG A 140 0.31 -10.04 4.44
C ARG A 140 0.32 -9.61 5.89
N VAL A 141 1.40 -9.93 6.60
CA VAL A 141 1.62 -9.53 7.99
C VAL A 141 2.93 -8.76 8.09
N ILE A 142 2.89 -7.55 8.65
CA ILE A 142 4.07 -6.70 8.86
C ILE A 142 4.33 -6.58 10.35
N LEU A 143 5.50 -7.02 10.77
CA LEU A 143 5.92 -7.06 12.15
C LEU A 143 7.04 -6.04 12.39
N HIS A 144 7.01 -5.39 13.54
CA HIS A 144 8.10 -4.54 14.01
C HIS A 144 8.58 -4.99 15.37
N GLN A 145 9.89 -4.97 15.57
CA GLN A 145 10.49 -5.20 16.87
C GLN A 145 10.49 -3.89 17.66
N ARG A 146 9.90 -3.92 18.86
CA ARG A 146 9.93 -2.77 19.77
C ARG A 146 11.37 -2.49 20.18
N LYS A 147 11.74 -1.21 20.11
CA LYS A 147 13.11 -0.76 20.33
C LYS A 147 13.55 -1.09 21.76
N GLY A 148 14.52 -1.99 21.90
CA GLY A 148 15.19 -2.30 23.16
C GLY A 148 14.54 -3.40 23.99
N SER A 149 13.40 -3.98 23.58
CA SER A 149 12.74 -5.06 24.33
C SER A 149 12.85 -6.44 23.68
N GLY A 150 13.29 -6.53 22.42
CA GLY A 150 13.29 -7.80 21.67
C GLY A 150 11.91 -8.26 21.18
N ILE A 151 10.84 -7.82 21.84
CA ILE A 151 9.43 -8.13 21.53
C ILE A 151 9.03 -7.69 20.12
N TRP A 152 8.44 -8.62 19.35
CA TRP A 152 7.83 -8.37 18.04
C TRP A 152 6.33 -8.09 18.18
N GLU A 153 5.82 -7.15 17.40
CA GLU A 153 4.41 -6.77 17.38
C GLU A 153 3.89 -6.74 15.93
N VAL A 154 2.67 -7.24 15.69
CA VAL A 154 1.98 -7.15 14.40
C VAL A 154 1.47 -5.73 14.19
N THR A 155 2.06 -5.02 13.24
CA THR A 155 1.76 -3.59 12.99
C THR A 155 0.79 -3.33 11.85
N GLU A 156 0.78 -4.21 10.85
CA GLU A 156 -0.16 -4.21 9.74
C GLU A 156 -0.49 -5.66 9.39
N ARG A 157 -1.76 -5.93 9.08
CA ARG A 157 -2.20 -7.21 8.53
C ARG A 157 -3.34 -6.98 7.56
N TYR A 158 -3.28 -7.59 6.38
CA TYR A 158 -4.28 -7.37 5.33
C TYR A 158 -4.17 -8.45 4.26
N VAL A 159 -5.19 -8.56 3.42
CA VAL A 159 -5.17 -9.44 2.25
C VAL A 159 -4.90 -8.61 1.01
N GLU A 160 -4.08 -9.14 0.10
CA GLU A 160 -3.87 -8.56 -1.21
C GLU A 160 -4.18 -9.58 -2.31
N ALA A 161 -5.15 -9.26 -3.17
CA ALA A 161 -5.59 -10.07 -4.31
C ALA A 161 -5.72 -9.16 -5.53
N THR A 162 -5.03 -9.46 -6.64
CA THR A 162 -5.18 -8.72 -7.92
C THR A 162 -5.09 -7.18 -7.79
N ASN A 163 -4.24 -6.67 -6.89
CA ASN A 163 -4.06 -5.25 -6.51
C ASN A 163 -5.17 -4.63 -5.66
N GLU A 164 -6.16 -5.39 -5.23
CA GLU A 164 -7.13 -5.01 -4.22
C GLU A 164 -6.63 -5.37 -2.82
N ILE A 165 -7.04 -4.57 -1.84
CA ILE A 165 -6.70 -4.79 -0.44
C ILE A 165 -7.99 -4.83 0.35
N CYS A 166 -8.14 -5.87 1.17
CA CYS A 166 -9.26 -6.03 2.08
C CYS A 166 -8.79 -6.58 3.44
N THR A 167 -9.72 -6.67 4.39
CA THR A 167 -9.47 -7.32 5.67
C THR A 167 -9.43 -8.84 5.50
N ILE A 168 -8.85 -9.53 6.48
CA ILE A 168 -8.85 -10.99 6.51
C ILE A 168 -10.29 -11.51 6.60
N GLN A 169 -11.14 -10.87 7.38
CA GLN A 169 -12.55 -11.24 7.50
C GLN A 169 -13.29 -11.13 6.16
N GLN A 170 -13.09 -10.03 5.43
CA GLN A 170 -13.71 -9.83 4.11
C GLN A 170 -13.18 -10.86 3.10
N ALA A 171 -11.86 -11.09 3.09
CA ALA A 171 -11.24 -12.08 2.23
C ALA A 171 -11.83 -13.48 2.44
N ILE A 172 -12.00 -13.90 3.70
CA ILE A 172 -12.60 -15.21 4.00
C ILE A 172 -14.06 -15.27 3.58
N HIS A 173 -14.83 -14.21 3.83
CA HIS A 173 -16.22 -14.11 3.35
C HIS A 173 -16.33 -14.26 1.83
N ASP A 174 -15.42 -13.64 1.08
CA ASP A 174 -15.44 -13.64 -0.39
C ASP A 174 -14.67 -14.82 -1.04
N SER A 175 -14.12 -15.71 -0.22
CA SER A 175 -13.36 -16.89 -0.66
C SER A 175 -14.20 -18.17 -0.61
N ASN A 176 -13.62 -19.28 -1.07
CA ASN A 176 -14.16 -20.62 -0.89
C ASN A 176 -14.01 -21.17 0.56
N LEU A 177 -13.54 -20.36 1.52
CA LEU A 177 -13.25 -20.78 2.90
C LEU A 177 -14.25 -20.25 3.94
N GLN A 178 -15.50 -20.00 3.54
CA GLN A 178 -16.49 -19.34 4.41
C GLN A 178 -16.78 -20.09 5.72
N ALA A 179 -16.57 -21.41 5.74
CA ALA A 179 -16.77 -22.27 6.91
C ALA A 179 -15.70 -22.11 8.00
N ILE A 180 -14.56 -21.46 7.70
CA ILE A 180 -13.47 -21.29 8.67
C ILE A 180 -13.88 -20.31 9.77
N ASN A 181 -13.56 -20.66 11.03
CA ASN A 181 -13.65 -19.74 12.15
C ASN A 181 -12.65 -18.58 11.99
N ARG A 182 -13.17 -17.40 11.65
CA ARG A 182 -12.39 -16.20 11.31
C ARG A 182 -11.54 -15.69 12.48
N ASP A 183 -12.06 -15.76 13.70
CA ASP A 183 -11.34 -15.29 14.89
C ASP A 183 -10.20 -16.22 15.27
N LYS A 184 -10.42 -17.54 15.13
CA LYS A 184 -9.36 -18.53 15.31
C LYS A 184 -8.26 -18.31 14.28
N LEU A 185 -8.62 -18.20 13.00
CA LEU A 185 -7.68 -17.97 11.91
C LEU A 185 -6.83 -16.71 12.13
N LEU A 186 -7.44 -15.61 12.60
CA LEU A 186 -6.69 -14.39 12.92
C LEU A 186 -5.62 -14.62 14.00
N LYS A 187 -5.93 -15.39 15.04
CA LYS A 187 -4.97 -15.76 16.09
C LYS A 187 -3.87 -16.65 15.55
N ASP A 188 -4.22 -17.60 14.67
CA ASP A 188 -3.26 -18.51 14.05
C ASP A 188 -2.29 -17.74 13.13
N ILE A 189 -2.81 -16.79 12.34
CA ILE A 189 -2.01 -15.87 11.50
C ILE A 189 -1.03 -15.08 12.36
N ASP A 190 -1.49 -14.45 13.44
CA ASP A 190 -0.63 -13.66 14.33
C ASP A 190 0.43 -14.56 14.99
N THR A 191 0.06 -15.77 15.42
CA THR A 191 0.94 -16.73 16.07
C THR A 191 2.05 -17.18 15.14
N VAL A 192 1.70 -17.67 13.94
CA VAL A 192 2.66 -18.07 12.90
C VAL A 192 3.58 -16.90 12.55
N ALA A 193 3.01 -15.70 12.36
CA ALA A 193 3.79 -14.54 11.96
C ALA A 193 4.77 -14.07 13.06
N LEU A 194 4.35 -14.07 14.32
CA LEU A 194 5.19 -13.69 15.46
C LEU A 194 6.31 -14.70 15.69
N GLN A 195 6.01 -16.00 15.63
CA GLN A 195 7.03 -17.05 15.72
C GLN A 195 8.06 -16.90 14.59
N GLY A 196 7.60 -16.74 13.35
CA GLY A 196 8.49 -16.51 12.21
C GLY A 196 9.36 -15.26 12.37
N ALA A 197 8.80 -14.14 12.82
CA ALA A 197 9.56 -12.92 13.05
C ALA A 197 10.57 -13.03 14.21
N GLN A 198 10.20 -13.73 15.29
CA GLN A 198 11.10 -14.00 16.41
C GLN A 198 12.31 -14.79 15.94
N LYS A 199 12.09 -15.89 15.20
CA LYS A 199 13.15 -16.72 14.63
C LYS A 199 14.02 -15.97 13.61
N LEU A 200 13.41 -15.16 12.75
CA LEU A 200 14.15 -14.27 11.83
C LEU A 200 14.97 -13.21 12.58
N GLY A 201 14.47 -12.70 13.70
CA GLY A 201 15.16 -11.76 14.56
C GLY A 201 16.37 -12.38 15.26
N GLU A 202 16.26 -13.62 15.71
CA GLU A 202 17.38 -14.39 16.28
C GLU A 202 18.46 -14.66 15.21
N ALA A 203 18.04 -15.09 14.01
CA ALA A 203 18.96 -15.35 12.90
C ALA A 203 19.60 -14.07 12.32
N ILE A 204 18.89 -12.92 12.37
CA ILE A 204 19.34 -11.65 11.80
C ILE A 204 19.09 -10.49 12.81
N PRO A 205 19.93 -10.36 13.86
CA PRO A 205 19.67 -9.49 15.04
C PRO A 205 19.58 -7.98 14.78
N HIS A 206 20.06 -7.51 13.62
CA HIS A 206 20.01 -6.08 13.27
C HIS A 206 18.74 -5.68 12.51
N HIS A 207 17.93 -6.65 12.10
CA HIS A 207 16.71 -6.41 11.36
C HIS A 207 15.51 -6.30 12.30
N ARG A 208 14.78 -5.18 12.23
CA ARG A 208 13.69 -4.85 13.18
C ARG A 208 12.30 -4.79 12.55
N ILE A 209 12.19 -5.14 11.28
CA ILE A 209 10.95 -5.13 10.53
C ILE A 209 10.91 -6.39 9.69
N TRP A 210 9.85 -7.18 9.75
CA TRP A 210 9.69 -8.31 8.85
C TRP A 210 8.31 -8.26 8.21
N GLY A 211 8.23 -8.68 6.96
CA GLY A 211 6.95 -9.00 6.32
C GLY A 211 6.88 -10.48 6.08
N LEU A 212 5.77 -11.10 6.47
CA LEU A 212 5.46 -12.48 6.13
C LEU A 212 4.23 -12.46 5.24
N ASN A 213 4.34 -13.07 4.06
CA ASN A 213 3.17 -13.48 3.30
C ASN A 213 2.82 -14.89 3.72
N LEU A 214 1.57 -15.07 4.12
CA LEU A 214 0.95 -16.35 4.35
C LEU A 214 -0.05 -16.62 3.23
N LYS A 215 -0.34 -17.88 3.00
CA LYS A 215 -1.42 -18.37 2.16
C LYS A 215 -2.22 -19.40 2.92
N LEU A 216 -3.46 -19.58 2.49
CA LEU A 216 -4.32 -20.67 2.95
C LEU A 216 -4.42 -21.67 1.82
N ASP A 217 -4.32 -22.96 2.14
CA ASP A 217 -4.77 -24.01 1.23
C ASP A 217 -6.30 -24.14 1.23
N SER A 218 -6.81 -25.04 0.40
CA SER A 218 -8.24 -25.38 0.29
C SER A 218 -8.88 -25.83 1.59
N ASP A 219 -8.10 -26.36 2.54
CA ASP A 219 -8.57 -26.82 3.85
C ASP A 219 -8.44 -25.76 4.95
N GLY A 220 -7.81 -24.61 4.63
CA GLY A 220 -7.60 -23.52 5.59
C GLY A 220 -6.32 -23.61 6.41
N THR A 221 -5.38 -24.46 6.03
CA THR A 221 -4.06 -24.54 6.66
C THR A 221 -3.18 -23.37 6.22
N LEU A 222 -2.42 -22.82 7.16
CA LEU A 222 -1.53 -21.67 6.92
C LEU A 222 -0.16 -22.10 6.40
N TRP A 223 0.27 -21.46 5.31
CA TRP A 223 1.55 -21.66 4.68
C TRP A 223 2.31 -20.33 4.54
N ILE A 224 3.55 -20.25 5.01
CA ILE A 224 4.44 -19.11 4.75
C ILE A 224 4.92 -19.21 3.31
N SER A 225 4.43 -18.31 2.46
CA SER A 225 4.81 -18.29 1.05
C SER A 225 6.03 -17.40 0.77
N LYS A 226 6.26 -16.37 1.61
CA LYS A 226 7.34 -15.40 1.38
C LYS A 226 7.68 -14.59 2.62
N THR A 227 8.95 -14.24 2.76
CA THR A 227 9.47 -13.36 3.83
C THR A 227 10.19 -12.15 3.26
N TYR A 228 9.99 -10.98 3.85
CA TYR A 228 10.53 -9.70 3.37
C TYR A 228 11.27 -8.95 4.48
N ALA A 229 12.53 -8.59 4.24
CA ALA A 229 13.24 -7.64 5.09
C ALA A 229 12.68 -6.22 4.98
N LYS A 230 12.10 -5.85 3.82
CA LYS A 230 11.57 -4.49 3.60
C LYS A 230 10.15 -4.59 3.03
N PRO A 231 9.17 -4.99 3.84
CA PRO A 231 7.83 -5.20 3.34
C PRO A 231 7.20 -3.90 2.81
N PRO A 232 6.44 -3.98 1.71
CA PRO A 232 5.59 -2.88 1.29
C PRO A 232 4.52 -2.65 2.35
N LYS A 233 4.36 -1.41 2.80
CA LYS A 233 3.37 -1.03 3.80
C LYS A 233 2.12 -0.47 3.12
N VAL A 234 0.95 -0.69 3.71
CA VAL A 234 -0.26 0.06 3.38
C VAL A 234 -0.07 1.49 3.85
N LYS A 235 0.42 1.66 5.09
CA LYS A 235 0.73 2.97 5.68
C LYS A 235 1.79 3.69 4.86
N GLY A 236 1.38 4.77 4.19
CA GLY A 236 2.26 5.61 3.37
C GLY A 236 2.30 5.22 1.89
N ASN A 237 1.47 4.27 1.45
CA ASN A 237 1.17 4.05 0.05
C ASN A 237 -0.25 4.56 -0.26
N LYS A 238 -0.32 5.67 -0.99
CA LYS A 238 -1.59 6.37 -1.28
C LYS A 238 -2.59 5.50 -2.02
N GLN A 239 -2.12 4.73 -3.01
CA GLN A 239 -2.99 3.88 -3.82
C GLN A 239 -3.55 2.74 -2.98
N LYS A 240 -2.70 2.09 -2.16
CA LYS A 240 -3.12 1.00 -1.26
C LYS A 240 -4.12 1.45 -0.19
N MET A 241 -3.88 2.62 0.40
CA MET A 241 -4.83 3.19 1.37
C MET A 241 -6.15 3.55 0.68
N TYR A 242 -6.10 4.12 -0.51
CA TYR A 242 -7.30 4.49 -1.27
C TYR A 242 -8.11 3.27 -1.69
N SER A 243 -7.47 2.21 -2.22
CA SER A 243 -8.17 0.98 -2.61
C SER A 243 -8.84 0.33 -1.41
N PHE A 244 -8.15 0.25 -0.27
CA PHE A 244 -8.72 -0.29 0.95
C PHE A 244 -9.89 0.56 1.48
N LEU A 245 -9.76 1.89 1.50
CA LEU A 245 -10.82 2.78 1.98
C LEU A 245 -12.07 2.76 1.10
N LYS A 246 -11.92 2.48 -0.20
CA LYS A 246 -13.04 2.32 -1.13
C LYS A 246 -13.89 1.08 -0.92
N THR A 247 -13.45 0.13 -0.09
CA THR A 247 -14.24 -1.07 0.23
C THR A 247 -15.42 -0.76 1.15
N ASP A 248 -15.44 0.41 1.77
CA ASP A 248 -16.55 0.91 2.57
C ASP A 248 -17.32 1.98 1.77
N GLU A 249 -18.63 1.80 1.64
CA GLU A 249 -19.48 2.64 0.78
C GLU A 249 -19.51 4.11 1.24
N TYR A 250 -19.73 4.33 2.54
CA TYR A 250 -19.75 5.68 3.10
C TYR A 250 -18.39 6.35 2.93
N VAL A 251 -17.30 5.66 3.29
CA VAL A 251 -15.95 6.20 3.15
C VAL A 251 -15.61 6.47 1.69
N SER A 252 -15.98 5.58 0.77
CA SER A 252 -15.77 5.74 -0.67
C SER A 252 -16.40 7.03 -1.20
N SER A 253 -17.62 7.35 -0.74
CA SER A 253 -18.35 8.56 -1.14
C SER A 253 -17.66 9.88 -0.74
N LEU A 254 -16.76 9.83 0.26
CA LEU A 254 -15.99 10.99 0.72
C LEU A 254 -14.77 11.26 -0.16
N PHE A 255 -14.40 10.37 -1.09
CA PHE A 255 -13.24 10.58 -1.95
C PHE A 255 -13.63 10.97 -3.37
N PRO A 256 -12.89 11.89 -4.01
CA PRO A 256 -13.06 12.14 -5.43
C PRO A 256 -12.59 10.92 -6.25
N GLU A 257 -13.23 10.71 -7.40
CA GLU A 257 -12.86 9.65 -8.32
C GLU A 257 -11.39 9.76 -8.73
N THR A 258 -10.66 8.65 -8.67
CA THR A 258 -9.22 8.59 -8.89
C THR A 258 -8.85 7.29 -9.58
N ILE A 259 -8.08 7.38 -10.66
CA ILE A 259 -7.55 6.23 -11.40
C ILE A 259 -6.03 6.37 -11.59
N PRO A 260 -5.29 5.26 -11.76
CA PRO A 260 -3.91 5.30 -12.22
C PRO A 260 -3.78 5.98 -13.58
N LEU A 261 -2.73 6.77 -13.77
CA LEU A 261 -2.34 7.28 -15.10
C LEU A 261 -1.36 6.29 -15.72
N ASN A 262 -1.88 5.30 -16.44
CA ASN A 262 -1.07 4.33 -17.18
C ASN A 262 -0.80 4.86 -18.59
N GLU A 263 -1.84 5.37 -19.24
CA GLU A 263 -1.83 5.82 -20.62
C GLU A 263 -2.53 7.18 -20.78
N LYS A 264 -2.42 7.78 -21.98
CA LYS A 264 -3.04 9.10 -22.23
C LYS A 264 -4.55 9.07 -22.10
N HIS A 265 -5.18 7.95 -22.44
CA HIS A 265 -6.63 7.82 -22.43
C HIS A 265 -7.21 7.92 -21.02
N ASP A 266 -6.48 7.51 -19.98
CA ASP A 266 -6.92 7.66 -18.57
C ASP A 266 -7.13 9.14 -18.21
N LEU A 267 -6.24 10.01 -18.70
CA LEU A 267 -6.36 11.46 -18.50
C LEU A 267 -7.60 12.00 -19.22
N TRP A 268 -7.79 11.62 -20.49
CA TRP A 268 -8.91 12.09 -21.29
C TRP A 268 -10.25 11.61 -20.74
N PHE A 269 -10.34 10.34 -20.34
CA PHE A 269 -11.53 9.75 -19.73
C PHE A 269 -12.04 10.57 -18.53
N LEU A 270 -11.17 10.91 -17.57
CA LEU A 270 -11.61 11.73 -16.42
C LEU A 270 -11.81 13.20 -16.78
N LEU A 271 -11.07 13.75 -17.74
CA LEU A 271 -11.30 15.12 -18.20
C LEU A 271 -12.64 15.28 -18.90
N ASP A 272 -13.05 14.32 -19.71
CA ASP A 272 -14.36 14.36 -20.38
C ASP A 272 -15.50 14.21 -19.38
N LYS A 273 -15.31 13.39 -18.34
CA LYS A 273 -16.31 13.19 -17.28
C LYS A 273 -16.45 14.39 -16.32
N TYR A 274 -15.35 15.02 -15.92
CA TYR A 274 -15.35 16.02 -14.84
C TYR A 274 -14.94 17.44 -15.26
N ARG A 275 -14.41 17.62 -16.48
CA ARG A 275 -13.79 18.84 -17.02
C ARG A 275 -12.58 19.37 -16.25
N HIS A 276 -12.48 19.13 -14.94
CA HIS A 276 -11.38 19.56 -14.08
C HIS A 276 -10.76 18.34 -13.42
N VAL A 277 -9.45 18.14 -13.64
CA VAL A 277 -8.71 17.04 -13.01
C VAL A 277 -7.39 17.52 -12.42
N VAL A 278 -6.86 16.71 -11.51
CA VAL A 278 -5.54 16.87 -10.94
C VAL A 278 -4.70 15.64 -11.17
N LEU A 279 -3.49 15.83 -11.70
CA LEU A 279 -2.46 14.81 -11.77
C LEU A 279 -1.60 14.87 -10.53
N LYS A 280 -1.46 13.75 -9.82
CA LYS A 280 -0.63 13.66 -8.61
C LYS A 280 0.28 12.42 -8.64
N PRO A 281 1.56 12.53 -8.24
CA PRO A 281 2.43 11.37 -8.15
C PRO A 281 1.99 10.44 -7.01
N ILE A 282 2.04 9.12 -7.22
CA ILE A 282 1.71 8.11 -6.19
C ILE A 282 2.61 8.29 -4.96
N SER A 283 3.90 8.58 -5.20
CA SER A 283 4.87 8.87 -4.14
C SER A 283 5.41 10.30 -4.24
N GLY A 284 5.16 11.08 -3.19
CA GLY A 284 5.59 12.46 -3.11
C GLY A 284 5.17 13.10 -1.81
N SER A 285 5.70 14.29 -1.55
CA SER A 285 5.29 15.11 -0.41
C SER A 285 5.22 16.57 -0.83
N LEU A 286 4.55 17.37 0.01
CA LEU A 286 4.52 18.81 -0.10
C LEU A 286 3.90 19.35 -1.42
N GLY A 287 2.93 18.62 -1.99
CA GLY A 287 2.28 19.04 -3.23
C GLY A 287 3.24 19.26 -4.40
N THR A 288 4.35 18.50 -4.42
CA THR A 288 5.36 18.59 -5.47
C THR A 288 4.97 17.70 -6.63
N GLY A 289 4.93 18.26 -7.85
CA GLY A 289 4.59 17.51 -9.05
C GLY A 289 3.08 17.39 -9.30
N ILE A 290 2.26 18.11 -8.54
CA ILE A 290 0.81 18.20 -8.76
C ILE A 290 0.55 19.18 -9.91
N ILE A 291 -0.29 18.79 -10.87
CA ILE A 291 -0.68 19.57 -12.04
C ILE A 291 -2.21 19.59 -12.08
N LYS A 292 -2.83 20.77 -12.17
CA LYS A 292 -4.26 20.92 -12.42
C LYS A 292 -4.47 21.09 -13.92
N ILE A 293 -5.48 20.44 -14.47
CA ILE A 293 -5.88 20.54 -15.86
C ILE A 293 -7.37 20.86 -15.90
N VAL A 294 -7.76 21.82 -16.74
CA VAL A 294 -9.15 22.20 -16.99
C VAL A 294 -9.42 22.09 -18.48
N LYS A 295 -10.58 21.53 -18.83
CA LYS A 295 -11.14 21.47 -20.18
C LYS A 295 -12.12 22.64 -20.33
N ASP A 296 -11.62 23.74 -20.87
CA ASP A 296 -12.39 24.99 -21.03
C ASP A 296 -13.47 24.82 -22.11
N SER A 297 -13.10 24.25 -23.26
CA SER A 297 -14.03 23.79 -24.32
C SER A 297 -13.58 22.42 -24.84
N ASP A 298 -14.25 21.86 -25.85
CA ASP A 298 -13.94 20.51 -26.33
C ASP A 298 -12.50 20.35 -26.83
N GLU A 299 -11.93 21.42 -27.38
CA GLU A 299 -10.59 21.43 -27.97
C GLU A 299 -9.60 22.37 -27.26
N GLN A 300 -10.00 23.03 -26.17
CA GLN A 300 -9.14 23.98 -25.45
C GLN A 300 -8.96 23.60 -23.99
N TYR A 301 -7.70 23.58 -23.57
CA TYR A 301 -7.30 23.15 -22.24
C TYR A 301 -6.45 24.21 -21.52
N GLU A 302 -6.65 24.30 -20.22
CA GLU A 302 -5.77 25.02 -19.30
C GLU A 302 -4.93 24.03 -18.48
N MET A 303 -3.64 24.33 -18.34
CA MET A 303 -2.73 23.63 -17.42
C MET A 303 -2.18 24.59 -16.38
N GLN A 304 -2.41 24.29 -15.11
CA GLN A 304 -1.80 25.00 -13.98
C GLN A 304 -0.77 24.13 -13.26
N TYR A 305 0.46 24.63 -13.19
CA TYR A 305 1.54 24.04 -12.40
C TYR A 305 2.10 25.08 -11.44
N ARG A 306 1.90 24.87 -10.14
CA ARG A 306 2.17 25.87 -9.08
C ARG A 306 1.30 27.11 -9.32
N ASN A 307 1.90 28.29 -9.42
CA ASN A 307 1.24 29.55 -9.74
C ASN A 307 1.34 29.93 -11.23
N LYS A 308 1.78 29.02 -12.10
CA LYS A 308 1.88 29.27 -13.54
C LYS A 308 0.73 28.60 -14.24
N ILE A 309 -0.03 29.37 -15.00
CA ILE A 309 -1.16 28.94 -15.80
C ILE A 309 -0.75 29.03 -17.28
N ARG A 310 -1.12 28.03 -18.07
CA ARG A 310 -1.06 28.03 -19.54
C ARG A 310 -2.46 27.75 -20.05
N LYS A 311 -3.00 28.64 -20.87
CA LYS A 311 -4.34 28.54 -21.45
C LYS A 311 -4.25 28.30 -22.95
N GLY A 312 -5.38 27.93 -23.56
CA GLY A 312 -5.50 27.82 -25.01
C GLY A 312 -4.66 26.67 -25.61
N LEU A 313 -4.44 25.60 -24.83
CA LEU A 313 -3.65 24.46 -25.29
C LEU A 313 -4.56 23.49 -26.04
N ASP A 314 -4.09 22.95 -27.17
CA ASP A 314 -4.70 21.76 -27.78
C ASP A 314 -4.30 20.47 -27.01
N LYS A 315 -4.93 19.32 -27.32
CA LYS A 315 -4.63 18.02 -26.66
C LYS A 315 -3.14 17.64 -26.74
N ARG A 316 -2.49 17.85 -27.89
CA ARG A 316 -1.09 17.48 -28.13
C ARG A 316 -0.15 18.37 -27.33
N GLN A 317 -0.40 19.67 -27.34
CA GLN A 317 0.32 20.68 -26.57
C GLN A 317 0.17 20.40 -25.08
N LEU A 318 -1.05 20.21 -24.57
CA LEU A 318 -1.33 19.89 -23.17
C LEU A 318 -0.49 18.68 -22.74
N PHE A 319 -0.60 17.58 -23.48
CA PHE A 319 0.09 16.35 -23.12
C PHE A 319 1.63 16.49 -23.13
N THR A 320 2.17 17.26 -24.09
CA THR A 320 3.59 17.58 -24.14
C THR A 320 4.04 18.35 -22.89
N HIS A 321 3.30 19.39 -22.50
CA HIS A 321 3.60 20.16 -21.30
C HIS A 321 3.45 19.34 -20.01
N VAL A 322 2.44 18.48 -19.94
CA VAL A 322 2.23 17.55 -18.83
C VAL A 322 3.45 16.63 -18.67
N LYS A 323 3.88 15.96 -19.76
CA LYS A 323 5.08 15.10 -19.75
C LYS A 323 6.34 15.83 -19.28
N GLN A 324 6.53 17.08 -19.70
CA GLN A 324 7.69 17.90 -19.27
C GLN A 324 7.68 18.24 -17.76
N LYS A 325 6.52 18.29 -17.11
CA LYS A 325 6.40 18.60 -15.67
C LYS A 325 6.29 17.36 -14.80
N MET A 326 5.81 16.25 -15.37
CA MET A 326 5.78 14.97 -14.68
C MET A 326 7.19 14.52 -14.32
N LYS A 327 7.29 13.86 -13.17
CA LYS A 327 8.53 13.17 -12.75
C LYS A 327 8.50 11.74 -13.29
N PRO A 328 9.66 11.08 -13.43
CA PRO A 328 9.74 9.66 -13.79
C PRO A 328 9.28 8.79 -12.61
N LYS A 329 7.99 8.81 -12.35
CA LYS A 329 7.29 8.13 -11.26
C LYS A 329 5.86 7.81 -11.71
N PRO A 330 5.20 6.83 -11.11
CA PRO A 330 3.77 6.61 -11.30
C PRO A 330 2.92 7.82 -10.85
N TYR A 331 1.87 8.10 -11.59
CA TYR A 331 0.91 9.18 -11.34
C TYR A 331 -0.52 8.64 -11.25
N LEU A 332 -1.38 9.43 -10.62
CA LEU A 332 -2.83 9.24 -10.56
C LEU A 332 -3.50 10.43 -11.25
N VAL A 333 -4.60 10.18 -11.94
CA VAL A 333 -5.57 11.19 -12.39
C VAL A 333 -6.72 11.19 -11.39
N GLN A 334 -7.10 12.35 -10.88
CA GLN A 334 -8.17 12.50 -9.90
C GLN A 334 -9.10 13.65 -10.29
N ALA A 335 -10.40 13.51 -10.09
CA ALA A 335 -11.36 14.60 -10.24
C ALA A 335 -10.96 15.79 -9.34
N TYR A 336 -10.91 16.99 -9.90
CA TYR A 336 -10.52 18.17 -9.14
C TYR A 336 -11.70 18.68 -8.32
N ILE A 337 -11.51 18.76 -7.00
CA ILE A 337 -12.49 19.33 -6.08
C ILE A 337 -12.36 20.86 -6.13
N GLN A 338 -13.45 21.55 -6.47
CA GLN A 338 -13.53 22.99 -6.39
C GLN A 338 -13.74 23.41 -4.92
N LEU A 339 -12.63 23.60 -4.21
CA LEU A 339 -12.64 23.95 -2.79
C LEU A 339 -13.23 25.34 -2.55
N ALA A 340 -13.96 25.45 -1.44
CA ALA A 340 -14.33 26.71 -0.82
C ALA A 340 -13.11 27.61 -0.61
N GLN A 341 -13.34 28.92 -0.63
CA GLN A 341 -12.29 29.93 -0.71
C GLN A 341 -12.41 30.97 0.40
N VAL A 342 -11.28 31.28 1.01
CA VAL A 342 -11.11 32.46 1.89
C VAL A 342 -10.38 33.51 1.08
N GLU A 343 -10.98 34.68 0.86
CA GLU A 343 -10.38 35.77 0.07
C GLU A 343 -9.86 35.27 -1.29
N TYR A 344 -10.68 34.53 -2.04
CA TYR A 344 -10.35 33.91 -3.35
C TYR A 344 -9.23 32.84 -3.32
N CYS A 345 -8.75 32.47 -2.13
CA CYS A 345 -7.74 31.44 -1.95
C CYS A 345 -8.40 30.15 -1.45
N PRO A 346 -8.26 29.02 -2.18
CA PRO A 346 -8.84 27.76 -1.73
C PRO A 346 -8.23 27.33 -0.39
N PHE A 347 -9.03 26.65 0.43
CA PHE A 347 -8.56 26.07 1.68
C PHE A 347 -8.97 24.61 1.84
N ASP A 348 -8.19 23.88 2.62
CA ASP A 348 -8.54 22.55 3.13
C ASP A 348 -8.19 22.50 4.62
N VAL A 349 -8.70 21.48 5.29
CA VAL A 349 -8.64 21.32 6.73
C VAL A 349 -7.72 20.16 7.07
N ARG A 350 -6.69 20.42 7.88
CA ARG A 350 -5.90 19.36 8.51
C ARG A 350 -6.63 18.89 9.76
N VAL A 351 -7.00 17.62 9.76
CA VAL A 351 -7.60 16.93 10.90
C VAL A 351 -6.59 15.92 11.43
N ILE A 352 -6.35 15.90 12.74
CA ILE A 352 -5.53 14.89 13.42
C ILE A 352 -6.46 14.02 14.25
N VAL A 353 -6.44 12.74 13.97
CA VAL A 353 -7.24 11.72 14.66
C VAL A 353 -6.29 10.80 15.41
N GLN A 354 -6.54 10.59 16.70
CA GLN A 354 -5.70 9.75 17.54
C GLN A 354 -6.53 8.81 18.41
N ARG A 355 -5.89 7.74 18.87
CA ARG A 355 -6.37 6.89 19.95
C ARG A 355 -5.23 6.59 20.89
N LYS A 356 -5.50 6.20 22.13
CA LYS A 356 -4.46 5.73 23.05
C LYS A 356 -4.10 4.28 22.73
N LYS A 357 -2.90 3.80 23.14
CA LYS A 357 -2.40 2.46 22.76
C LYS A 357 -3.36 1.34 23.14
N ASN A 358 -4.08 1.51 24.24
CA ASN A 358 -4.98 0.51 24.83
C ASN A 358 -6.46 0.83 24.59
N GLU A 359 -6.76 1.76 23.68
CA GLU A 359 -8.13 2.14 23.36
C GLU A 359 -8.41 1.83 21.88
N CYS A 360 -9.59 1.30 21.59
CA CYS A 360 -10.01 1.03 20.21
C CYS A 360 -10.48 2.32 19.51
N ALA A 361 -11.10 3.23 20.25
CA ALA A 361 -11.78 4.40 19.73
C ALA A 361 -10.81 5.51 19.31
N TYR A 362 -10.95 5.95 18.07
CA TYR A 362 -10.29 7.13 17.53
C TYR A 362 -11.10 8.39 17.84
N THR A 363 -10.41 9.50 18.06
CA THR A 363 -10.98 10.81 18.37
C THR A 363 -10.21 11.91 17.65
N VAL A 364 -10.91 12.95 17.17
CA VAL A 364 -10.27 14.16 16.66
C VAL A 364 -9.59 14.91 17.81
N THR A 365 -8.27 15.07 17.70
CA THR A 365 -7.43 15.72 18.72
C THR A 365 -6.88 17.07 18.28
N GLY A 366 -7.08 17.42 17.01
CA GLY A 366 -6.78 18.75 16.53
C GLY A 366 -7.23 18.99 15.10
N ILE A 367 -7.64 20.23 14.85
CA ILE A 367 -8.04 20.72 13.54
C ILE A 367 -7.35 22.05 13.23
N TYR A 368 -7.08 22.33 11.96
CA TYR A 368 -6.84 23.69 11.49
C TYR A 368 -7.03 23.79 9.98
N ALA A 369 -7.38 24.98 9.48
CA ALA A 369 -7.48 25.25 8.06
C ALA A 369 -6.15 25.74 7.48
N LYS A 370 -5.80 25.26 6.28
CA LYS A 370 -4.67 25.71 5.46
C LYS A 370 -5.24 26.51 4.29
N VAL A 371 -5.05 27.83 4.32
CA VAL A 371 -5.42 28.67 3.18
C VAL A 371 -4.23 28.71 2.22
N ALA A 372 -4.50 28.48 0.93
CA ALA A 372 -3.48 28.54 -0.11
C ALA A 372 -2.82 29.92 -0.19
N GLN A 373 -1.64 29.96 -0.81
CA GLN A 373 -1.07 31.23 -1.24
C GLN A 373 -1.84 31.70 -2.48
N GLU A 374 -2.04 33.01 -2.63
CA GLU A 374 -2.62 33.61 -3.82
C GLU A 374 -2.00 33.07 -5.12
N GLY A 375 -2.86 32.77 -6.10
CA GLY A 375 -2.50 32.16 -7.38
C GLY A 375 -2.15 30.67 -7.33
N TYR A 376 -2.14 30.02 -6.17
CA TYR A 376 -1.94 28.57 -6.03
C TYR A 376 -3.26 27.84 -5.77
N PHE A 377 -3.48 26.74 -6.49
CA PHE A 377 -4.59 25.82 -6.21
C PHE A 377 -4.28 24.78 -5.11
N THR A 378 -3.03 24.74 -4.60
CA THR A 378 -2.61 23.79 -3.55
C THR A 378 -2.37 24.51 -2.23
N THR A 379 -2.99 24.03 -1.15
CA THR A 379 -3.00 24.62 0.20
C THR A 379 -1.78 24.27 1.07
N ASN A 380 -0.71 23.76 0.47
CA ASN A 380 0.40 23.24 1.25
C ASN A 380 1.20 24.34 1.98
N LEU A 381 1.24 24.28 3.31
CA LEU A 381 1.94 25.24 4.20
C LEU A 381 3.43 25.44 3.90
N ALA A 382 4.10 24.49 3.23
CA ALA A 382 5.50 24.68 2.83
C ALA A 382 5.70 25.80 1.79
N LYS A 383 4.63 26.25 1.13
CA LYS A 383 4.61 27.29 0.10
C LYS A 383 4.01 28.62 0.60
N LYS A 384 4.33 29.04 1.83
CA LYS A 384 3.81 30.27 2.48
C LYS A 384 2.30 30.34 2.74
N GLY A 385 1.54 29.24 2.63
CA GLY A 385 0.12 29.22 3.00
C GLY A 385 -0.15 29.71 4.43
N LYS A 386 -1.32 30.32 4.65
CA LYS A 386 -1.76 30.82 5.96
C LYS A 386 -2.41 29.69 6.77
N VAL A 387 -2.43 29.82 8.10
CA VAL A 387 -3.09 28.87 9.02
C VAL A 387 -4.20 29.60 9.75
N PHE A 388 -5.40 29.08 9.65
CA PHE A 388 -6.62 29.60 10.28
C PHE A 388 -7.18 28.55 11.24
N THR A 389 -7.94 28.97 12.24
CA THR A 389 -8.85 28.04 12.93
C THR A 389 -9.95 27.60 11.96
N LEU A 390 -10.65 26.50 12.26
CA LEU A 390 -11.78 26.07 11.42
C LEU A 390 -12.83 27.19 11.35
N GLN A 391 -13.26 27.70 12.50
CA GLN A 391 -14.20 28.82 12.61
C GLN A 391 -13.82 30.00 11.70
N GLN A 392 -12.59 30.52 11.85
CA GLN A 392 -12.15 31.66 11.03
C GLN A 392 -12.15 31.36 9.54
N ALA A 393 -11.83 30.12 9.13
CA ALA A 393 -11.87 29.76 7.73
C ALA A 393 -13.30 29.74 7.19
N ILE A 394 -14.25 29.18 7.96
CA ILE A 394 -15.67 29.17 7.58
C ILE A 394 -16.22 30.60 7.51
N ASP A 395 -16.04 31.41 8.56
CA ASP A 395 -16.57 32.78 8.64
C ASP A 395 -16.06 33.70 7.53
N CYS A 396 -14.80 33.52 7.13
CA CYS A 396 -14.16 34.31 6.08
C CYS A 396 -14.31 33.70 4.68
N SER A 397 -15.01 32.57 4.53
CA SER A 397 -15.16 31.89 3.25
C SER A 397 -16.48 32.18 2.53
N ASP A 398 -16.52 31.81 1.26
CA ASP A 398 -17.71 31.81 0.42
C ASP A 398 -18.80 30.83 0.87
N ILE A 399 -18.48 29.81 1.68
CA ILE A 399 -19.44 28.80 2.14
C ILE A 399 -20.19 29.15 3.42
N LYS A 400 -19.92 30.31 4.05
CA LYS A 400 -20.59 30.73 5.29
C LYS A 400 -22.11 30.87 5.19
N LYS A 401 -22.64 30.97 3.96
CA LYS A 401 -24.09 31.06 3.69
C LYS A 401 -24.73 29.70 3.40
N VAL A 402 -23.92 28.66 3.23
CA VAL A 402 -24.34 27.33 2.78
C VAL A 402 -24.30 26.31 3.91
N THR A 403 -23.47 26.54 4.93
CA THR A 403 -23.28 25.62 6.06
C THR A 403 -22.92 26.38 7.33
N THR A 404 -23.15 25.76 8.48
CA THR A 404 -22.74 26.29 9.79
C THR A 404 -21.40 25.67 10.22
N ILE A 405 -20.71 26.32 11.16
CA ILE A 405 -19.49 25.75 11.74
C ILE A 405 -19.77 24.41 12.45
N ASP A 406 -20.92 24.27 13.09
CA ASP A 406 -21.28 23.08 13.85
C ASP A 406 -21.51 21.89 12.91
N ASP A 407 -22.22 22.10 11.79
CA ASP A 407 -22.40 21.09 10.75
C ASP A 407 -21.07 20.66 10.15
N VAL A 408 -20.20 21.62 9.81
CA VAL A 408 -18.87 21.32 9.26
C VAL A 408 -18.04 20.52 10.27
N TRP A 409 -18.06 20.91 11.54
CA TRP A 409 -17.33 20.22 12.59
C TRP A 409 -17.82 18.79 12.79
N GLN A 410 -19.14 18.58 12.90
CA GLN A 410 -19.74 17.26 13.08
C GLN A 410 -19.46 16.34 11.88
N ASN A 411 -19.61 16.86 10.66
CA ASN A 411 -19.31 16.11 9.44
C ASN A 411 -17.83 15.74 9.35
N ILE A 412 -16.92 16.65 9.73
CA ILE A 412 -15.49 16.38 9.77
C ILE A 412 -15.16 15.32 10.83
N ASP A 413 -15.73 15.43 12.03
CA ASP A 413 -15.47 14.48 13.12
C ASP A 413 -15.93 13.07 12.73
N CYS A 414 -17.16 12.92 12.26
CA CYS A 414 -17.72 11.66 11.78
C CYS A 414 -16.85 11.07 10.65
N ALA A 415 -16.60 11.82 9.58
CA ALA A 415 -15.79 11.37 8.45
C ALA A 415 -14.37 10.95 8.89
N ALA A 416 -13.72 11.75 9.74
CA ALA A 416 -12.34 11.52 10.12
C ALA A 416 -12.19 10.33 11.07
N VAL A 417 -13.12 10.16 12.01
CA VAL A 417 -13.16 9.00 12.91
C VAL A 417 -13.44 7.72 12.13
N THR A 418 -14.44 7.71 11.25
CA THR A 418 -14.80 6.53 10.44
C THR A 418 -13.63 6.08 9.55
N VAL A 419 -12.95 7.02 8.88
CA VAL A 419 -11.75 6.71 8.08
C VAL A 419 -10.61 6.16 8.93
N ALA A 420 -10.39 6.73 10.12
CA ALA A 420 -9.34 6.27 11.04
C ALA A 420 -9.64 4.87 11.60
N GLN A 421 -10.91 4.60 11.93
CA GLN A 421 -11.40 3.29 12.36
C GLN A 421 -11.21 2.25 11.24
N LYS A 422 -11.66 2.56 10.02
CA LYS A 422 -11.50 1.69 8.86
C LYS A 422 -10.03 1.34 8.64
N LEU A 423 -9.16 2.34 8.57
CA LEU A 423 -7.71 2.11 8.47
C LEU A 423 -7.16 1.28 9.63
N GLY A 424 -7.72 1.42 10.83
CA GLY A 424 -7.37 0.64 12.02
C GLY A 424 -7.52 -0.87 11.84
N GLU A 425 -8.43 -1.34 10.99
CA GLU A 425 -8.65 -2.77 10.71
C GLU A 425 -7.40 -3.44 10.13
N VAL A 426 -6.70 -2.76 9.21
CA VAL A 426 -5.45 -3.25 8.60
C VAL A 426 -4.20 -2.77 9.34
N ALA A 427 -4.38 -1.88 10.32
CA ALA A 427 -3.33 -1.13 11.00
C ALA A 427 -3.51 -1.13 12.53
N PRO A 428 -3.64 -2.28 13.21
CA PRO A 428 -4.20 -2.37 14.56
C PRO A 428 -3.38 -1.68 15.64
N LEU A 429 -2.09 -1.38 15.41
CA LEU A 429 -1.24 -0.64 16.36
C LEU A 429 -1.00 0.82 15.94
N HIS A 430 -1.58 1.28 14.84
CA HIS A 430 -1.49 2.69 14.48
C HIS A 430 -2.40 3.51 15.36
N CYS A 431 -1.90 4.67 15.79
CA CYS A 431 -2.58 5.49 16.78
C CYS A 431 -2.72 6.96 16.37
N ILE A 432 -2.26 7.33 15.17
CA ILE A 432 -2.34 8.71 14.69
C ILE A 432 -2.49 8.79 13.18
N TRP A 433 -3.60 9.32 12.72
CA TRP A 433 -3.84 9.65 11.32
C TRP A 433 -3.95 11.16 11.16
N GLY A 434 -3.50 11.67 10.01
CA GLY A 434 -3.81 13.04 9.63
C GLY A 434 -4.47 13.08 8.27
N LEU A 435 -5.69 13.61 8.26
CA LEU A 435 -6.49 13.77 7.07
C LEU A 435 -6.38 15.21 6.58
N ASP A 436 -6.22 15.36 5.27
CA ASP A 436 -6.41 16.61 4.57
C ASP A 436 -7.82 16.56 3.95
N VAL A 437 -8.74 17.32 4.52
CA VAL A 437 -10.18 17.33 4.19
C VAL A 437 -10.50 18.62 3.45
N GLY A 438 -10.96 18.51 2.21
CA GLY A 438 -11.53 19.61 1.45
C GLY A 438 -13.00 19.83 1.77
N ILE A 439 -13.44 21.07 1.66
CA ILE A 439 -14.86 21.44 1.64
C ILE A 439 -15.08 22.11 0.30
N ASP A 440 -16.02 21.63 -0.50
CA ASP A 440 -16.35 22.30 -1.76
C ASP A 440 -17.28 23.50 -1.54
N PHE A 441 -17.52 24.28 -2.59
CA PHE A 441 -18.36 25.48 -2.53
C PHE A 441 -19.84 25.20 -2.23
N HIS A 442 -20.27 23.93 -2.24
CA HIS A 442 -21.59 23.49 -1.79
C HIS A 442 -21.61 23.01 -0.34
N GLY A 443 -20.47 23.08 0.37
CA GLY A 443 -20.35 22.60 1.76
C GLY A 443 -20.10 21.09 1.88
N LYS A 444 -19.97 20.35 0.77
CA LYS A 444 -19.73 18.91 0.81
C LYS A 444 -18.26 18.62 1.16
N LEU A 445 -18.06 17.65 2.05
CA LEU A 445 -16.74 17.21 2.48
C LEU A 445 -16.11 16.23 1.48
N TRP A 446 -14.80 16.35 1.35
CA TRP A 446 -13.97 15.48 0.53
C TRP A 446 -12.66 15.15 1.23
N ILE A 447 -12.25 13.88 1.26
CA ILE A 447 -10.93 13.49 1.74
C ILE A 447 -9.95 13.56 0.57
N ILE A 448 -9.02 14.50 0.67
CA ILE A 448 -7.99 14.74 -0.35
C ILE A 448 -6.83 13.76 -0.16
N GLU A 449 -6.37 13.59 1.09
CA GLU A 449 -5.23 12.74 1.43
C GLU A 449 -5.31 12.26 2.89
N VAL A 450 -4.88 11.02 3.13
CA VAL A 450 -4.71 10.47 4.49
C VAL A 450 -3.24 10.12 4.73
N ASN A 451 -2.71 10.56 5.87
CA ASN A 451 -1.29 10.44 6.22
C ASN A 451 -1.10 9.64 7.51
N SER A 452 -0.27 8.59 7.46
CA SER A 452 0.14 7.80 8.63
C SER A 452 1.22 8.44 9.49
N ASN A 453 1.81 9.56 9.05
CA ASN A 453 2.77 10.31 9.85
C ASN A 453 2.57 11.81 9.64
N PRO A 454 1.48 12.37 10.19
CA PRO A 454 1.11 13.73 9.88
C PRO A 454 2.05 14.77 10.50
N GLY A 455 2.28 15.85 9.75
CA GLY A 455 3.07 16.98 10.21
C GLY A 455 2.28 17.89 11.16
N MET A 456 2.92 18.35 12.23
CA MET A 456 2.29 19.16 13.29
C MET A 456 2.62 20.66 13.23
N LYS A 457 3.24 21.11 12.14
CA LYS A 457 3.75 22.49 12.03
C LYS A 457 2.63 23.54 12.03
N GLY A 458 1.46 23.23 11.48
CA GLY A 458 0.33 24.15 11.45
C GLY A 458 -0.21 24.46 12.85
N PHE A 459 -0.38 23.44 13.70
CA PHE A 459 -0.77 23.63 15.11
C PHE A 459 0.17 24.54 15.89
N LYS A 460 1.48 24.53 15.56
CA LYS A 460 2.45 25.44 16.17
C LYS A 460 2.30 26.90 15.69
N ARG A 461 1.60 27.16 14.59
CA ARG A 461 1.36 28.53 14.06
C ARG A 461 0.08 29.16 14.60
N LEU A 462 -0.89 28.38 15.08
CA LEU A 462 -2.09 28.90 15.75
C LEU A 462 -1.73 29.65 17.03
N LYS A 463 -2.47 30.71 17.39
CA LYS A 463 -2.27 31.43 18.66
C LYS A 463 -2.54 30.49 19.86
N ASN A 464 -3.71 29.84 19.86
CA ASN A 464 -4.06 28.83 20.86
C ASN A 464 -3.27 27.53 20.62
N LYS A 465 -2.54 27.05 21.64
CA LYS A 465 -1.72 25.83 21.58
C LYS A 465 -2.39 24.60 22.20
N SER A 466 -3.64 24.68 22.66
CA SER A 466 -4.35 23.58 23.33
C SER A 466 -4.31 22.29 22.50
N MET A 467 -4.74 22.34 21.24
CA MET A 467 -4.71 21.18 20.32
C MET A 467 -3.31 20.61 20.14
N TYR A 468 -2.28 21.46 20.05
CA TYR A 468 -0.90 20.97 19.96
C TYR A 468 -0.50 20.20 21.23
N LYS A 469 -0.86 20.69 22.42
CA LYS A 469 -0.61 20.01 23.69
C LYS A 469 -1.38 18.70 23.79
N THR A 470 -2.66 18.67 23.41
CA THR A 470 -3.47 17.44 23.34
C THR A 470 -2.83 16.39 22.45
N ILE A 471 -2.41 16.77 21.25
CA ILE A 471 -1.75 15.85 20.31
C ILE A 471 -0.46 15.25 20.91
N GLN A 472 0.34 16.06 21.62
CA GLN A 472 1.54 15.57 22.31
C GLN A 472 1.21 14.66 23.49
N ALA A 473 0.14 14.94 24.24
CA ALA A 473 -0.30 14.11 25.37
C ALA A 473 -0.68 12.69 24.91
N TYR A 474 -1.43 12.58 23.80
CA TYR A 474 -1.70 11.28 23.17
C TYR A 474 -0.39 10.58 22.76
N LYS A 475 0.55 11.31 22.15
CA LYS A 475 1.86 10.74 21.75
C LYS A 475 2.71 10.20 22.91
N ARG A 476 2.67 10.84 24.08
CA ARG A 476 3.46 10.43 25.27
C ARG A 476 2.90 9.21 25.97
N LYS A 477 1.62 8.89 25.77
CA LYS A 477 0.96 7.68 26.29
C LYS A 477 1.20 6.44 25.40
N HIS A 478 2.15 6.52 24.48
CA HIS A 478 2.65 5.43 23.61
C HIS A 478 4.15 5.27 23.82
#